data_AF-Q4THS6-F1
#
_entry.id   AF-Q4THS6-F1
#
_cell.length_a   1.000
_cell.length_b   1.000
_cell.length_c   1.000
_cell.angle_alpha   90.00
_cell.angle_beta   90.00
_cell.angle_gamma   90.00
#
_symmetry.space_group_name_H-M   'P 1'
#
loop_
_entity.id
_entity.type
_entity.pdbx_description
1 polymer ?
#
loop_
_entity_poly.entity_id
_entity_poly.type
_entity_poly.pdbx_seq_one_letter_code
_entity_poly.pdbx_strand_id
1 'polypeptide(L)'
;SPDSRNLPHGRPAVLFRTRYLVLHHSDFISGYSEPLTMPLWTSYTLGRQVRPRQPRLRPGRVRHTLSSCPQVDASPLPESLSNCVRPDARVPPSYSQSCTNYRAEKQITHAFLYPPRRSHAAVGAARPHLDAVFTRVALLWTELSSNGEKRYDAMVITNTVPMYPAFKKIWSYFQRSLVRKYATERNGLNVLVGPIFDYDYDGVRDSLEKIKEYVSGTIPVPTHYFVVLTSC
;
A
#
# COMPACT_ATOMS: atom_id res chain seq x y z
N SER A 1 -15.28 7.69 -12.43
CA SER A 1 -13.91 7.49 -12.95
C SER A 1 -12.97 7.16 -11.78
N PRO A 2 -11.88 6.39 -11.96
CA PRO A 2 -10.86 6.23 -10.91
C PRO A 2 -10.38 7.58 -10.33
N ASP A 3 -10.29 8.59 -11.19
CA ASP A 3 -9.87 9.95 -10.84
C ASP A 3 -10.85 10.62 -9.87
N SER A 4 -12.16 10.54 -10.14
CA SER A 4 -13.17 11.11 -9.26
C SER A 4 -13.21 10.45 -7.87
N ARG A 5 -12.71 9.21 -7.77
CA ARG A 5 -12.63 8.48 -6.49
C ARG A 5 -11.34 8.79 -5.74
N ASN A 6 -10.20 8.70 -6.42
CA ASN A 6 -8.87 8.74 -5.79
C ASN A 6 -8.20 10.11 -5.85
N LEU A 7 -8.69 11.05 -6.66
CA LEU A 7 -8.26 12.45 -6.71
C LEU A 7 -9.47 13.39 -6.55
N PRO A 8 -10.21 13.33 -5.42
CA PRO A 8 -11.44 14.11 -5.23
C PRO A 8 -11.20 15.63 -5.21
N HIS A 9 -9.95 16.06 -4.94
CA HIS A 9 -9.54 17.47 -4.92
C HIS A 9 -8.74 17.87 -6.16
N GLY A 10 -8.78 17.05 -7.22
CA GLY A 10 -7.97 17.23 -8.41
C GLY A 10 -6.56 16.69 -8.28
N ARG A 11 -5.86 16.64 -9.42
CA ARG A 11 -4.48 16.17 -9.50
C ARG A 11 -3.52 17.23 -8.97
N PRO A 12 -2.56 16.88 -8.08
CA PRO A 12 -1.53 17.82 -7.66
C PRO A 12 -0.77 18.42 -8.85
N ALA A 13 -0.66 19.75 -8.90
CA ALA A 13 0.12 20.44 -9.92
C ALA A 13 1.62 20.35 -9.57
N VAL A 14 2.44 19.91 -10.53
CA VAL A 14 3.90 19.85 -10.37
C VAL A 14 4.49 21.17 -10.87
N LEU A 15 4.99 22.00 -9.95
CA LEU A 15 5.41 23.38 -10.21
C LEU A 15 6.88 23.53 -10.65
N PHE A 16 7.57 22.42 -10.94
CA PHE A 16 8.96 22.41 -11.39
C PHE A 16 9.12 21.57 -12.66
N ARG A 17 10.17 21.86 -13.44
CA ARG A 17 10.47 21.10 -14.65
C ARG A 17 10.93 19.69 -14.29
N THR A 18 10.11 18.71 -14.60
CA THR A 18 10.44 17.28 -14.45
C THR A 18 9.63 16.47 -15.45
N ARG A 19 10.13 15.28 -15.77
CA ARG A 19 9.40 14.29 -16.56
C ARG A 19 8.72 13.30 -15.61
N TYR A 20 7.39 13.28 -15.64
CA TYR A 20 6.61 12.37 -14.83
C TYR A 20 5.41 11.82 -15.61
N LEU A 21 4.96 10.62 -15.23
CA LEU A 21 3.83 9.90 -15.81
C LEU A 21 2.71 9.80 -14.77
N VAL A 22 1.46 9.94 -15.20
CA VAL A 22 0.32 9.61 -14.33
C VAL A 22 -0.03 8.14 -14.52
N LEU A 23 0.13 7.35 -13.46
CA LEU A 23 -0.14 5.91 -13.49
C LEU A 23 -1.46 5.63 -12.77
N HIS A 24 -2.48 5.27 -13.55
CA HIS A 24 -3.79 4.91 -13.03
C HIS A 24 -3.83 3.42 -12.64
N HIS A 25 -4.37 3.15 -11.47
CA HIS A 25 -4.72 1.81 -11.01
C HIS A 25 -6.16 1.82 -10.50
N SER A 26 -6.72 0.63 -10.25
CA SER A 26 -8.10 0.46 -9.78
C SER A 26 -8.35 1.16 -8.42
N ASP A 27 -7.39 1.10 -7.51
CA ASP A 27 -7.52 1.58 -6.13
C ASP A 27 -6.61 2.77 -5.77
N PHE A 28 -5.70 3.20 -6.65
CA PHE A 28 -4.84 4.36 -6.43
C PHE A 28 -4.37 4.99 -7.74
N ILE A 29 -3.90 6.22 -7.66
CA ILE A 29 -3.29 6.96 -8.78
C ILE A 29 -1.96 7.53 -8.29
N SER A 30 -0.93 7.49 -9.10
CA SER A 30 0.38 8.06 -8.75
C SER A 30 0.93 8.96 -9.86
N GLY A 31 1.70 9.98 -9.45
CA GLY A 31 2.53 10.78 -10.35
C GLY A 31 3.98 10.27 -10.31
N TYR A 32 4.33 9.34 -11.21
CA TYR A 32 5.63 8.67 -11.25
C TYR A 32 6.72 9.53 -11.91
N SER A 33 7.76 9.89 -11.17
CA SER A 33 8.90 10.67 -11.69
C SER A 33 9.93 9.76 -12.33
N GLU A 34 10.22 9.97 -13.62
CA GLU A 34 11.26 9.21 -14.31
C GLU A 34 12.66 9.49 -13.74
N PRO A 35 13.08 10.75 -13.50
CA PRO A 35 14.42 11.02 -12.95
C PRO A 35 14.65 10.49 -11.54
N LEU A 36 13.59 10.41 -10.72
CA LEU A 36 13.69 9.88 -9.35
C LEU A 36 13.40 8.37 -9.29
N THR A 37 12.92 7.77 -10.39
CA THR A 37 12.46 6.37 -10.48
C THR A 37 11.42 5.98 -9.42
N MET A 38 10.65 6.95 -8.92
CA MET A 38 9.61 6.73 -7.89
C MET A 38 8.48 7.76 -7.99
N PRO A 39 7.31 7.53 -7.36
CA PRO A 39 6.25 8.54 -7.32
C PRO A 39 6.65 9.82 -6.59
N LEU A 40 6.29 10.96 -7.15
CA LEU A 40 6.23 12.25 -6.45
C LEU A 40 5.09 12.24 -5.42
N TRP A 41 3.97 11.62 -5.81
CA TRP A 41 2.79 11.47 -4.97
C TRP A 41 2.01 10.23 -5.41
N THR A 42 1.30 9.65 -4.45
CA THR A 42 0.34 8.56 -4.63
C THR A 42 -0.92 8.94 -3.86
N SER A 43 -2.08 8.85 -4.52
CA SER A 43 -3.38 9.17 -3.93
C SER A 43 -4.35 8.00 -4.00
N TYR A 44 -5.09 7.79 -2.92
CA TYR A 44 -6.10 6.74 -2.82
C TYR A 44 -7.16 7.08 -1.78
N THR A 45 -8.36 6.55 -1.97
CA THR A 45 -9.49 6.81 -1.07
C THR A 45 -10.00 5.53 -0.43
N LEU A 46 -10.10 5.53 0.90
CA LEU A 46 -10.73 4.47 1.68
C LEU A 46 -12.14 4.92 2.09
N GLY A 47 -13.13 4.07 1.83
CA GLY A 47 -14.48 4.25 2.37
C GLY A 47 -14.58 3.83 3.84
N ARG A 48 -15.67 4.22 4.50
CA ARG A 48 -15.98 3.76 5.86
C ARG A 48 -16.14 2.23 5.88
N GLN A 49 -15.32 1.57 6.70
CA GLN A 49 -15.55 0.17 7.01
C GLN A 49 -16.58 0.06 8.13
N VAL A 50 -17.84 -0.19 7.76
CA VAL A 50 -18.85 -0.60 8.73
C VAL A 50 -18.48 -2.00 9.19
N ARG A 51 -17.94 -2.12 10.41
CA ARG A 51 -17.86 -3.44 11.05
C ARG A 51 -19.30 -3.97 11.11
N PRO A 52 -19.59 -5.19 10.62
CA PRO A 52 -20.88 -5.81 10.87
C PRO A 52 -21.13 -5.73 12.37
N ARG A 53 -22.29 -5.19 12.78
CA ARG A 53 -22.70 -5.25 14.18
C ARG A 53 -22.62 -6.72 14.59
N GLN A 54 -21.70 -7.05 15.49
CA GLN A 54 -21.68 -8.36 16.13
C GLN A 54 -23.07 -8.53 16.76
N PRO A 55 -23.83 -9.59 16.43
CA PRO A 55 -25.10 -9.84 17.09
C PRO A 55 -24.85 -9.85 18.60
N ARG A 56 -25.63 -9.08 19.37
CA ARG A 56 -25.59 -9.11 20.82
C ARG A 56 -25.90 -10.54 21.28
N LEU A 57 -24.87 -11.31 21.64
CA LEU A 57 -25.06 -12.58 22.32
C LEU A 57 -25.74 -12.29 23.67
N ARG A 58 -26.88 -12.94 23.91
CA ARG A 58 -27.61 -12.86 25.18
C ARG A 58 -26.68 -13.35 26.31
N PRO A 59 -26.72 -12.74 27.50
CA PRO A 59 -25.87 -13.17 28.60
C PRO A 59 -26.35 -14.53 29.11
N GLY A 60 -25.60 -15.58 28.76
CA GLY A 60 -25.81 -16.94 29.25
C GLY A 60 -24.50 -17.51 29.77
N ARG A 61 -24.46 -17.75 31.09
CA ARG A 61 -23.53 -18.60 31.87
C ARG A 61 -22.05 -18.53 31.47
N VAL A 62 -21.31 -17.67 32.17
CA VAL A 62 -19.85 -17.62 32.15
C VAL A 62 -19.27 -18.96 32.59
N ARG A 63 -18.68 -19.72 31.67
CA ARG A 63 -17.62 -20.68 32.01
C ARG A 63 -16.29 -19.94 31.94
N HIS A 64 -15.62 -19.79 33.07
CA HIS A 64 -14.23 -19.34 33.11
C HIS A 64 -13.38 -20.37 32.39
N THR A 65 -13.10 -20.11 31.12
CA THR A 65 -11.88 -20.57 30.46
C THR A 65 -11.14 -19.31 30.12
N LEU A 66 -9.90 -19.19 30.59
CA LEU A 66 -8.97 -18.14 30.21
C LEU A 66 -8.83 -18.20 28.68
N SER A 67 -9.62 -17.41 27.97
CA SER A 67 -9.41 -17.18 26.55
C SER A 67 -8.18 -16.30 26.43
N SER A 68 -7.03 -16.93 26.28
CA SER A 68 -5.89 -16.31 25.63
C SER A 68 -6.39 -15.58 24.39
N CYS A 69 -6.00 -14.31 24.22
CA CYS A 69 -6.16 -13.63 22.95
C CYS A 69 -5.75 -14.60 21.84
N PRO A 70 -6.54 -14.84 20.79
CA PRO A 70 -6.08 -15.67 19.69
C PRO A 70 -4.79 -15.02 19.21
N GLN A 71 -3.67 -15.71 19.39
CA GLN A 71 -2.44 -15.28 18.78
C GLN A 71 -2.76 -15.21 17.29
N VAL A 72 -2.77 -13.98 16.77
CA VAL A 72 -2.77 -13.75 15.35
C VAL A 72 -1.41 -14.27 14.93
N ASP A 73 -1.34 -15.58 14.67
CA ASP A 73 -0.22 -16.15 13.96
C ASP A 73 -0.36 -15.60 12.55
N ALA A 74 0.16 -14.39 12.39
CA ALA A 74 0.39 -13.80 11.10
C ALA A 74 1.46 -14.67 10.47
N SER A 75 1.03 -15.79 9.87
CA SER A 75 1.91 -16.65 9.10
C SER A 75 2.71 -15.71 8.20
N PRO A 76 4.06 -15.68 8.35
CA PRO A 76 4.87 -14.83 7.52
C PRO A 76 4.49 -15.14 6.08
N LEU A 77 4.23 -14.09 5.28
CA LEU A 77 4.20 -14.30 3.84
C LEU A 77 5.49 -15.07 3.50
N PRO A 78 5.44 -16.15 2.71
CA PRO A 78 6.66 -16.84 2.28
C PRO A 78 7.66 -15.80 1.79
N GLU A 79 8.92 -15.87 2.22
CA GLU A 79 9.95 -14.89 1.85
C GLU A 79 10.16 -14.83 0.32
N SER A 80 9.71 -15.86 -0.41
CA SER A 80 9.64 -15.87 -1.87
C SER A 80 8.61 -14.89 -2.46
N LEU A 81 7.55 -14.55 -1.72
CA LEU A 81 6.54 -13.55 -2.08
C LEU A 81 6.80 -12.17 -1.46
N SER A 82 7.72 -12.04 -0.50
CA SER A 82 8.11 -10.74 0.06
C SER A 82 9.03 -9.93 -0.86
N ASN A 83 9.53 -10.55 -1.93
CA ASN A 83 10.45 -9.94 -2.90
C ASN A 83 9.87 -9.82 -4.32
N CYS A 84 8.64 -10.29 -4.56
CA CYS A 84 8.04 -10.27 -5.89
C CYS A 84 7.38 -8.90 -6.14
N VAL A 85 8.22 -7.90 -6.37
CA VAL A 85 7.79 -6.64 -6.96
C VAL A 85 7.74 -6.83 -8.47
N ARG A 86 6.55 -6.66 -9.06
CA ARG A 86 6.34 -6.84 -10.49
C ARG A 86 6.85 -5.63 -11.27
N PRO A 87 7.54 -5.83 -12.41
CA PRO A 87 7.82 -4.74 -13.35
C PRO A 87 6.52 -4.10 -13.86
N ASP A 88 6.56 -2.79 -14.08
CA ASP A 88 5.44 -2.05 -14.68
C ASP A 88 5.72 -1.84 -16.16
N ALA A 89 5.00 -2.55 -17.03
CA ALA A 89 5.22 -2.49 -18.48
C ALA A 89 4.99 -1.10 -19.10
N ARG A 90 4.34 -0.18 -18.36
CA ARG A 90 4.12 1.21 -18.81
C ARG A 90 5.36 2.09 -18.64
N VAL A 91 6.34 1.64 -17.84
CA VAL A 91 7.56 2.39 -17.54
C VAL A 91 8.77 1.62 -18.08
N PRO A 92 9.62 2.24 -18.92
CA PRO A 92 10.81 1.59 -19.43
C PRO A 92 11.76 1.13 -18.31
N PRO A 93 12.54 0.06 -18.51
CA PRO A 93 13.51 -0.41 -17.53
C PRO A 93 14.55 0.65 -17.13
N SER A 94 14.94 1.55 -18.04
CA SER A 94 15.88 2.65 -17.79
C SER A 94 15.36 3.67 -16.77
N TYR A 95 14.04 3.73 -16.57
CA TYR A 95 13.39 4.62 -15.62
C TYR A 95 12.72 3.85 -14.47
N SER A 96 13.05 2.57 -14.32
CA SER A 96 12.50 1.70 -13.28
C SER A 96 13.58 1.34 -12.26
N GLN A 97 13.21 1.23 -10.99
CA GLN A 97 14.10 0.69 -9.96
C GLN A 97 14.38 -0.80 -10.21
N SER A 98 15.50 -1.30 -9.69
CA SER A 98 15.81 -2.73 -9.68
C SER A 98 15.77 -3.31 -8.26
N CYS A 99 15.09 -4.44 -8.11
CA CYS A 99 15.07 -5.21 -6.85
C CYS A 99 16.46 -5.68 -6.42
N THR A 100 17.40 -5.85 -7.36
CA THR A 100 18.78 -6.25 -7.05
C THR A 100 19.53 -5.18 -6.26
N ASN A 101 19.21 -3.90 -6.47
CA ASN A 101 19.86 -2.78 -5.80
C ASN A 101 19.58 -2.83 -4.28
N TYR A 102 18.34 -3.15 -3.92
CA TYR A 102 17.93 -3.36 -2.53
C TYR A 102 18.51 -4.61 -1.87
N ARG A 103 18.97 -5.58 -2.65
CA ARG A 103 19.62 -6.79 -2.12
C ARG A 103 21.10 -6.56 -1.83
N ALA A 104 21.74 -5.67 -2.61
CA ALA A 104 23.13 -5.30 -2.43
C ALA A 104 23.34 -4.38 -1.22
N GLU A 105 22.38 -3.48 -0.96
CA GLU A 105 22.43 -2.55 0.16
C GLU A 105 21.84 -3.18 1.44
N LYS A 106 22.59 -3.20 2.54
CA LYS A 106 22.15 -3.84 3.80
C LYS A 106 21.31 -2.91 4.68
N GLN A 107 21.46 -1.60 4.51
CA GLN A 107 20.84 -0.61 5.41
C GLN A 107 19.47 -0.10 4.92
N ILE A 108 19.15 -0.28 3.64
CA ILE A 108 17.94 0.29 3.02
C ILE A 108 17.14 -0.81 2.33
N THR A 109 15.84 -0.84 2.59
CA THR A 109 14.89 -1.73 1.92
C THR A 109 13.92 -0.88 1.08
N HIS A 110 12.89 -1.50 0.50
CA HIS A 110 11.81 -0.80 -0.18
C HIS A 110 10.52 -0.87 0.64
N ALA A 111 9.63 0.11 0.45
CA ALA A 111 8.27 0.13 0.97
C ALA A 111 7.30 0.60 -0.11
N PHE A 112 6.01 0.35 0.08
CA PHE A 112 4.96 0.76 -0.86
C PHE A 112 4.28 2.04 -0.39
N LEU A 113 4.00 2.97 -1.31
CA LEU A 113 3.23 4.18 -1.00
C LEU A 113 1.73 3.88 -0.90
N TYR A 114 1.18 3.09 -1.83
CA TYR A 114 -0.12 2.45 -1.67
C TYR A 114 0.06 1.05 -1.06
N PRO A 115 -0.52 0.76 0.13
CA PRO A 115 -0.29 -0.52 0.80
C PRO A 115 -0.97 -1.68 0.06
N PRO A 116 -0.24 -2.74 -0.34
CA PRO A 116 -0.85 -3.92 -0.95
C PRO A 116 -1.78 -4.59 0.06
N ARG A 117 -3.00 -4.91 -0.38
CA ARG A 117 -3.97 -5.64 0.46
C ARG A 117 -3.40 -7.03 0.78
N ARG A 118 -3.25 -7.35 2.06
CA ARG A 118 -3.03 -8.74 2.47
C ARG A 118 -4.33 -9.49 2.22
N SER A 119 -4.27 -10.60 1.49
CA SER A 119 -5.31 -11.60 1.62
C SER A 119 -5.39 -11.96 3.10
N HIS A 120 -6.54 -11.77 3.74
CA HIS A 120 -6.95 -12.82 4.65
C HIS A 120 -6.96 -14.06 3.76
N ALA A 121 -6.01 -14.98 3.92
CA ALA A 121 -6.30 -16.33 3.51
C ALA A 121 -7.62 -16.64 4.21
N ALA A 122 -8.70 -16.81 3.43
CA ALA A 122 -9.85 -17.49 3.97
C ALA A 122 -9.28 -18.80 4.49
N VAL A 123 -9.21 -18.94 5.82
CA VAL A 123 -8.92 -20.22 6.46
C VAL A 123 -9.86 -21.20 5.75
N GLY A 124 -9.26 -22.15 5.04
CA GLY A 124 -9.98 -22.99 4.08
C GLY A 124 -11.27 -23.49 4.71
N ALA A 125 -12.39 -23.20 4.04
CA ALA A 125 -13.65 -23.81 4.37
C ALA A 125 -13.46 -25.33 4.25
N ALA A 126 -13.40 -26.02 5.39
CA ALA A 126 -13.56 -27.46 5.43
C ALA A 126 -14.92 -27.78 4.79
N ARG A 127 -14.91 -28.62 3.75
CA ARG A 127 -16.13 -29.17 3.15
C ARG A 127 -16.84 -30.06 4.18
N PRO A 128 -18.17 -29.95 4.31
CA PRO A 128 -18.99 -31.14 4.45
C PRO A 128 -19.89 -31.27 3.23
N HIS A 129 -19.85 -32.49 2.70
CA HIS A 129 -20.77 -33.19 1.81
C HIS A 129 -21.98 -32.43 1.21
N LEU A 130 -22.12 -32.62 -0.10
CA LEU A 130 -22.97 -31.94 -1.09
C LEU A 130 -24.48 -32.06 -0.83
N ASP A 131 -25.20 -30.94 -1.00
CA ASP A 131 -26.42 -30.78 -1.81
C ASP A 131 -26.85 -29.28 -1.87
N ALA A 132 -27.31 -28.80 -3.04
CA ALA A 132 -27.67 -27.39 -3.38
C ALA A 132 -26.59 -26.28 -3.19
N VAL A 133 -25.43 -26.59 -2.59
CA VAL A 133 -24.28 -25.69 -2.34
C VAL A 133 -23.54 -25.26 -3.61
N PHE A 134 -23.57 -26.06 -4.69
CA PHE A 134 -22.73 -25.82 -5.87
C PHE A 134 -23.10 -24.55 -6.66
N THR A 135 -24.37 -24.12 -6.65
CA THR A 135 -24.82 -22.89 -7.33
C THR A 135 -24.38 -21.61 -6.63
N ARG A 136 -24.21 -21.63 -5.29
CA ARG A 136 -23.55 -20.53 -4.56
C ARG A 136 -22.04 -20.55 -4.76
N VAL A 137 -21.44 -21.72 -4.99
CA VAL A 137 -19.99 -21.86 -5.24
C VAL A 137 -19.59 -21.20 -6.55
N ALA A 138 -20.38 -21.31 -7.62
CA ALA A 138 -20.09 -20.64 -8.89
C ALA A 138 -20.16 -19.10 -8.81
N LEU A 139 -21.14 -18.54 -8.10
CA LEU A 139 -21.27 -17.08 -7.92
C LEU A 139 -20.27 -16.50 -6.92
N LEU A 140 -19.86 -17.26 -5.90
CA LEU A 140 -18.77 -16.87 -5.00
C LEU A 140 -17.40 -16.91 -5.69
N TRP A 141 -17.21 -17.79 -6.69
CA TRP A 141 -16.00 -17.85 -7.51
C TRP A 141 -15.80 -16.58 -8.35
N THR A 142 -16.88 -15.97 -8.86
CA THR A 142 -16.80 -14.71 -9.61
C THR A 142 -16.43 -13.51 -8.72
N GLU A 143 -16.86 -13.48 -7.45
CA GLU A 143 -16.40 -12.46 -6.48
C GLU A 143 -14.94 -12.66 -6.02
N LEU A 144 -14.47 -13.91 -5.95
CA LEU A 144 -13.14 -14.25 -5.46
C LEU A 144 -12.01 -13.99 -6.47
N SER A 145 -12.29 -13.93 -7.78
CA SER A 145 -11.27 -13.57 -8.78
C SER A 145 -10.89 -12.08 -8.72
N SER A 146 -11.83 -11.18 -8.38
CA SER A 146 -11.55 -9.73 -8.37
C SER A 146 -10.57 -9.30 -7.27
N ASN A 147 -10.46 -10.07 -6.18
CA ASN A 147 -9.53 -9.75 -5.09
C ASN A 147 -8.09 -10.21 -5.38
N GLY A 148 -7.91 -11.21 -6.26
CA GLY A 148 -6.62 -11.69 -6.70
C GLY A 148 -5.92 -10.66 -7.60
N GLU A 149 -6.58 -10.24 -8.68
CA GLU A 149 -6.05 -9.25 -9.63
C GLU A 149 -5.73 -7.91 -8.95
N LYS A 150 -6.64 -7.39 -8.11
CA LYS A 150 -6.44 -6.14 -7.36
C LYS A 150 -5.26 -6.17 -6.38
N ARG A 151 -4.83 -7.36 -5.93
CA ARG A 151 -3.64 -7.51 -5.06
C ARG A 151 -2.36 -7.27 -5.84
N TYR A 152 -2.28 -7.77 -7.07
CA TYR A 152 -1.11 -7.64 -7.92
C TYR A 152 -0.92 -6.22 -8.46
N ASP A 153 -2.01 -5.44 -8.58
CA ASP A 153 -1.97 -4.02 -8.97
C ASP A 153 -1.10 -3.17 -8.03
N ALA A 154 -1.05 -3.52 -6.74
CA ALA A 154 -0.30 -2.78 -5.73
C ALA A 154 1.17 -3.25 -5.59
N MET A 155 1.46 -4.49 -5.99
CA MET A 155 2.80 -5.10 -5.90
C MET A 155 3.64 -4.79 -7.15
N VAL A 156 3.69 -3.51 -7.54
CA VAL A 156 4.41 -3.02 -8.74
C VAL A 156 5.59 -2.14 -8.34
N ILE A 157 6.66 -2.16 -9.14
CA ILE A 157 7.90 -1.41 -8.87
C ILE A 157 7.69 0.11 -8.92
N THR A 158 6.69 0.57 -9.68
CA THR A 158 6.32 1.99 -9.76
C THR A 158 5.58 2.49 -8.52
N ASN A 159 5.26 1.62 -7.56
CA ASN A 159 4.66 1.95 -6.26
C ASN A 159 5.68 1.87 -5.11
N THR A 160 6.97 1.61 -5.39
CA THR A 160 8.00 1.44 -4.35
C THR A 160 8.86 2.68 -4.13
N VAL A 161 9.29 2.85 -2.87
CA VAL A 161 10.21 3.89 -2.40
C VAL A 161 11.27 3.29 -1.47
N PRO A 162 12.52 3.79 -1.46
CA PRO A 162 13.59 3.30 -0.59
C PRO A 162 13.40 3.79 0.85
N MET A 163 13.34 2.86 1.78
CA MET A 163 12.98 3.14 3.16
C MET A 163 13.87 2.36 4.13
N TYR A 164 14.36 3.04 5.17
CA TYR A 164 15.10 2.39 6.24
C TYR A 164 14.23 1.33 6.95
N PRO A 165 14.77 0.13 7.28
CA PRO A 165 14.02 -0.93 7.94
C PRO A 165 13.34 -0.50 9.25
N ALA A 166 13.98 0.37 10.04
CA ALA A 166 13.41 0.94 11.26
C ALA A 166 12.16 1.80 10.94
N PHE A 167 12.27 2.70 9.96
CA PHE A 167 11.15 3.55 9.54
C PHE A 167 10.03 2.74 8.87
N LYS A 168 10.36 1.69 8.11
CA LYS A 168 9.38 0.79 7.50
C LYS A 168 8.45 0.13 8.52
N LYS A 169 8.89 -0.10 9.77
CA LYS A 169 8.04 -0.60 10.85
C LYS A 169 6.96 0.42 11.23
N ILE A 170 7.36 1.69 11.39
CA ILE A 170 6.45 2.81 11.69
C ILE A 170 5.48 3.01 10.52
N TRP A 171 6.01 3.07 9.29
CA TRP A 171 5.24 3.19 8.06
C TRP A 171 4.18 2.10 7.91
N SER A 172 4.58 0.85 8.18
CA SER A 172 3.67 -0.30 8.13
C SER A 172 2.54 -0.19 9.15
N TYR A 173 2.84 0.25 10.38
CA TYR A 173 1.82 0.46 11.40
C TYR A 173 0.85 1.58 11.00
N PHE A 174 1.37 2.70 10.49
CA PHE A 174 0.57 3.81 9.98
C PHE A 174 -0.41 3.33 8.90
N GLN A 175 0.09 2.69 7.84
CA GLN A 175 -0.75 2.26 6.72
C GLN A 175 -1.77 1.17 7.11
N ARG A 176 -1.38 0.22 7.96
CA ARG A 176 -2.23 -0.94 8.30
C ARG A 176 -3.27 -0.64 9.37
N SER A 177 -2.91 0.20 10.34
CA SER A 177 -3.69 0.43 11.55
C SER A 177 -4.33 1.82 11.54
N LEU A 178 -3.51 2.86 11.43
CA LEU A 178 -3.96 4.23 11.63
C LEU A 178 -4.84 4.73 10.48
N VAL A 179 -4.44 4.50 9.23
CA VAL A 179 -5.23 4.90 8.05
C VAL A 179 -6.64 4.29 8.09
N ARG A 180 -6.76 3.00 8.45
CA ARG A 180 -8.07 2.33 8.55
C ARG A 180 -8.90 2.83 9.73
N LYS A 181 -8.26 3.12 10.86
CA LYS A 181 -8.91 3.73 12.03
C LYS A 181 -9.49 5.10 11.66
N TYR A 182 -8.67 5.98 11.09
CA TYR A 182 -9.11 7.32 10.66
C TYR A 182 -10.20 7.28 9.60
N ALA A 183 -10.11 6.37 8.61
CA ALA A 183 -11.17 6.20 7.62
C ALA A 183 -12.50 5.74 8.24
N THR A 184 -12.46 4.99 9.35
CA THR A 184 -13.68 4.57 10.07
C THR A 184 -14.26 5.73 10.86
N GLU A 185 -13.42 6.47 11.59
CA GLU A 185 -13.81 7.59 12.44
C GLU A 185 -14.32 8.80 11.65
N ARG A 186 -13.77 9.04 10.45
CA ARG A 186 -14.06 10.20 9.62
C ARG A 186 -15.01 9.91 8.44
N ASN A 187 -15.69 8.77 8.46
CA ASN A 187 -16.63 8.36 7.42
C ASN A 187 -16.01 8.30 5.99
N GLY A 188 -14.76 7.87 5.92
CA GLY A 188 -13.95 7.87 4.71
C GLY A 188 -12.73 8.77 4.84
N LEU A 189 -11.72 8.50 4.03
CA LEU A 189 -10.45 9.22 4.05
C LEU A 189 -9.82 9.18 2.66
N ASN A 190 -9.48 10.33 2.11
CA ASN A 190 -8.51 10.42 1.02
C ASN A 190 -7.11 10.56 1.63
N VAL A 191 -6.15 9.83 1.06
CA VAL A 191 -4.76 9.85 1.47
C VAL A 191 -3.93 10.26 0.27
N LEU A 192 -3.10 11.29 0.44
CA LEU A 192 -2.06 11.68 -0.51
C LEU A 192 -0.70 11.56 0.17
N VAL A 193 0.22 10.84 -0.44
CA VAL A 193 1.47 10.43 0.19
C VAL A 193 2.61 10.48 -0.82
N GLY A 194 3.81 10.84 -0.37
CA GLY A 194 5.00 10.83 -1.23
C GLY A 194 6.31 11.10 -0.49
N PRO A 195 7.45 10.98 -1.19
CA PRO A 195 8.77 11.29 -0.66
C PRO A 195 9.06 12.80 -0.67
N ILE A 196 9.98 13.22 0.19
CA ILE A 196 10.59 14.55 0.21
C ILE A 196 12.11 14.40 0.17
N PHE A 197 12.76 15.30 -0.58
CA PHE A 197 14.21 15.45 -0.65
C PHE A 197 14.53 16.88 -0.22
N ASP A 198 15.30 17.01 0.85
CA ASP A 198 15.69 18.25 1.53
C ASP A 198 16.94 17.95 2.38
N TYR A 199 18.06 17.78 1.70
CA TYR A 199 19.38 17.37 2.23
C TYR A 199 20.23 18.55 2.70
N ASP A 200 19.85 19.77 2.33
CA ASP A 200 20.45 21.00 2.86
C ASP A 200 19.57 21.71 3.89
N TYR A 201 18.40 21.16 4.19
CA TYR A 201 17.52 21.57 5.28
C TYR A 201 16.99 23.00 5.13
N ASP A 202 16.85 23.47 3.89
CA ASP A 202 16.34 24.80 3.57
C ASP A 202 14.79 24.86 3.55
N GLY A 203 14.13 23.71 3.71
CA GLY A 203 12.67 23.58 3.70
C GLY A 203 12.07 23.70 2.29
N VAL A 204 12.89 23.70 1.25
CA VAL A 204 12.52 23.74 -0.16
C VAL A 204 12.92 22.41 -0.80
N ARG A 205 12.26 22.08 -1.92
CA ARG A 205 12.55 20.86 -2.66
C ARG A 205 13.98 20.90 -3.24
N ASP A 206 14.75 19.85 -2.98
CA ASP A 206 16.05 19.64 -3.61
C ASP A 206 16.01 19.41 -5.12
N SER A 207 17.02 19.92 -5.83
CA SER A 207 17.37 19.46 -7.18
C SER A 207 18.10 18.10 -7.11
N LEU A 208 18.27 17.41 -8.24
CA LEU A 208 18.93 16.09 -8.25
C LEU A 208 20.39 16.18 -7.78
N GLU A 209 21.05 17.32 -8.00
CA GLU A 209 22.43 17.59 -7.62
C GLU A 209 22.60 17.78 -6.11
N LYS A 210 21.54 18.21 -5.40
CA LYS A 210 21.55 18.38 -3.94
C LYS A 210 21.36 17.07 -3.18
N ILE A 211 20.82 16.03 -3.82
CA ILE A 211 20.57 14.73 -3.19
C ILE A 211 21.90 14.02 -2.92
N LYS A 212 22.12 13.62 -1.66
CA LYS A 212 23.43 13.09 -1.19
C LYS A 212 23.49 11.58 -1.05
N GLU A 213 22.34 10.90 -0.98
CA GLU A 213 22.28 9.49 -0.62
C GLU A 213 21.48 8.68 -1.64
N TYR A 214 22.01 7.50 -2.00
CA TYR A 214 21.45 6.66 -3.04
C TYR A 214 21.61 5.18 -2.71
N VAL A 215 20.58 4.37 -2.96
CA VAL A 215 20.67 2.91 -2.93
C VAL A 215 21.46 2.43 -4.15
N SER A 216 22.56 1.74 -3.90
CA SER A 216 23.49 1.27 -4.96
C SER A 216 23.89 2.37 -5.96
N GLY A 217 23.99 3.63 -5.49
CA GLY A 217 24.39 4.77 -6.31
C GLY A 217 23.38 5.23 -7.38
N THR A 218 22.16 4.68 -7.40
CA THR A 218 21.20 4.95 -8.49
C THR A 218 19.82 5.40 -8.03
N ILE A 219 19.33 4.91 -6.89
CA ILE A 219 17.97 5.23 -6.41
C ILE A 219 18.07 6.24 -5.27
N PRO A 220 17.59 7.48 -5.43
CA PRO A 220 17.76 8.52 -4.41
C PRO A 220 16.97 8.18 -3.15
N VAL A 221 17.53 8.42 -1.96
CA VAL A 221 16.89 8.13 -0.68
C VAL A 221 16.14 9.38 -0.18
N PRO A 222 14.83 9.31 0.11
CA PRO A 222 14.11 10.45 0.68
C PRO A 222 14.57 10.80 2.09
N THR A 223 14.69 12.10 2.40
CA THR A 223 14.92 12.57 3.77
C THR A 223 13.67 12.43 4.63
N HIS A 224 12.49 12.64 4.02
CA HIS A 224 11.20 12.54 4.69
C HIS A 224 10.14 11.88 3.80
N TYR A 225 9.01 11.56 4.43
CA TYR A 225 7.79 11.10 3.77
C TYR A 225 6.62 11.94 4.25
N PHE A 226 5.85 12.51 3.33
CA PHE A 226 4.65 13.27 3.67
C PHE A 226 3.40 12.40 3.57
N VAL A 227 2.39 12.77 4.37
CA VAL A 227 1.04 12.24 4.30
C VAL A 227 0.07 13.40 4.51
N VAL A 228 -0.80 13.62 3.55
CA VAL A 228 -1.96 14.51 3.65
C VAL A 228 -3.21 13.64 3.77
N LEU A 229 -3.96 13.83 4.84
CA LEU A 229 -5.20 13.11 5.14
C LEU A 229 -6.38 14.06 5.01
N THR A 230 -7.33 13.75 4.14
CA THR A 230 -8.48 14.61 3.88
C THR A 230 -9.79 13.86 4.11
N SER A 231 -10.69 14.47 4.89
CA SER A 231 -12.07 14.01 5.14
C SER A 231 -13.03 15.20 5.08
N CYS A 232 -14.33 14.92 5.02
CA CYS A 232 -15.35 15.90 5.41
C CYS A 232 -15.43 16.03 6.93
#